data_AF-A0A2E7LLQ9-F1
#
_entry.id   AF-A0A2E7LLQ9-F1
#
_cell.length_a   1.000
_cell.length_b   1.000
_cell.length_c   1.000
_cell.angle_alpha   90.00
_cell.angle_beta   90.00
_cell.angle_gamma   90.00
#
_symmetry.space_group_name_H-M   'P 1'
#
loop_
_entity.id
_entity.type
_entity.pdbx_description
1 polymer ?
#
loop_
_entity_poly.entity_id
_entity_poly.type
_entity_poly.pdbx_seq_one_letter_code
_entity_poly.pdbx_strand_id
1 'polypeptide(L)'
;MKKVKEERFEFILYINGNIICQRYFNIFNFNSRSIRSMEIKELAEDCTAMIEKDLRDKAEDYLWGYHNPYVYQKPEEVQPKNVFENEDMFAFEIKIDKRSVAYKPFSGNFYPPKVRYTVDIRKTIPKIIREIQKTLSQKKYETKYLDQVL
;
A
#
# COMPACT_ATOMS: atom_id res chain seq x y z
N MET A 1 -19.88 0.21 -31.28
CA MET A 1 -18.70 0.10 -30.39
C MET A 1 -19.17 0.23 -28.95
N LYS A 2 -19.02 -0.80 -28.11
CA LYS A 2 -19.26 -0.68 -26.66
C LYS A 2 -18.21 0.28 -26.11
N LYS A 3 -18.62 1.46 -25.65
CA LYS A 3 -17.74 2.35 -24.89
C LYS A 3 -17.18 1.53 -23.73
N VAL A 4 -15.86 1.29 -23.73
CA VAL A 4 -15.17 0.82 -22.53
C VAL A 4 -15.48 1.86 -21.48
N LYS A 5 -16.26 1.47 -20.46
CA LYS A 5 -16.50 2.33 -19.30
C LYS A 5 -15.11 2.61 -18.74
N GLU A 6 -14.58 3.83 -18.90
CA GLU A 6 -13.38 4.20 -18.17
C GLU A 6 -13.70 3.97 -16.70
N GLU A 7 -13.04 2.98 -16.09
CA GLU A 7 -13.27 2.61 -14.71
C GLU A 7 -12.82 3.80 -13.85
N ARG A 8 -13.77 4.36 -13.13
CA ARG A 8 -13.63 5.63 -12.42
C ARG A 8 -12.64 5.60 -11.26
N PHE A 9 -12.55 4.46 -10.60
CA PHE A 9 -11.76 4.29 -9.37
C PHE A 9 -10.61 3.33 -9.65
N GLU A 10 -9.43 3.73 -9.20
CA GLU A 10 -8.25 2.89 -9.27
C GLU A 10 -7.36 3.08 -8.04
N PHE A 11 -6.60 2.05 -7.72
CA PHE A 11 -5.46 2.18 -6.83
C PHE A 11 -4.20 1.68 -7.53
N ILE A 12 -3.07 2.27 -7.17
CA ILE A 12 -1.78 2.00 -7.76
C ILE A 12 -0.76 1.81 -6.64
N LEU A 13 0.06 0.77 -6.75
CA LEU A 13 1.22 0.53 -5.91
C LEU A 13 2.48 0.67 -6.75
N TYR A 14 3.39 1.52 -6.28
CA TYR A 14 4.67 1.80 -6.91
C TYR A 14 5.84 1.28 -6.09
N ILE A 15 6.97 1.02 -6.74
CA ILE A 15 8.30 0.92 -6.14
C ILE A 15 9.28 1.78 -6.95
N ASN A 16 9.94 2.72 -6.30
CA ASN A 16 10.88 3.66 -6.93
C ASN A 16 10.27 4.34 -8.19
N GLY A 17 8.99 4.70 -8.12
CA GLY A 17 8.23 5.32 -9.22
C GLY A 17 7.71 4.35 -10.30
N ASN A 18 8.07 3.07 -10.26
CA ASN A 18 7.58 2.06 -11.21
C ASN A 18 6.30 1.42 -10.71
N ILE A 19 5.30 1.27 -11.58
CA ILE A 19 4.02 0.61 -11.24
C ILE A 19 4.26 -0.89 -11.05
N ILE A 20 4.05 -1.39 -9.83
CA ILE A 20 4.03 -2.82 -9.54
C ILE A 20 2.63 -3.39 -9.74
N CYS A 21 1.62 -2.64 -9.31
CA CYS A 21 0.24 -3.08 -9.36
C CYS A 21 -0.68 -1.89 -9.61
N GLN A 22 -1.61 -2.06 -10.53
CA GLN A 22 -2.69 -1.12 -10.80
C GLN A 22 -3.99 -1.91 -10.92
N ARG A 23 -5.03 -1.44 -10.22
CA ARG A 23 -6.34 -2.10 -10.24
C ARG A 23 -7.44 -1.08 -10.38
N TYR A 24 -8.28 -1.35 -11.36
CA TYR A 24 -9.54 -0.67 -11.58
C TYR A 24 -10.66 -1.39 -10.83
N PHE A 25 -11.59 -0.63 -10.28
CA PHE A 25 -12.75 -1.17 -9.61
C PHE A 25 -13.92 -0.18 -9.62
N ASN A 26 -15.09 -0.71 -9.27
CA ASN A 26 -16.32 0.08 -9.15
C ASN A 26 -16.71 0.23 -7.68
N ILE A 27 -17.31 1.36 -7.35
CA ILE A 27 -17.85 1.67 -6.02
C ILE A 27 -19.33 2.01 -6.16
N PHE A 28 -20.18 1.27 -5.46
CA PHE A 28 -21.61 1.56 -5.39
C PHE A 28 -21.89 2.60 -4.28
N ASN A 29 -22.79 3.55 -4.52
CA ASN A 29 -23.08 4.66 -3.58
C ASN A 29 -21.85 5.51 -3.20
N PHE A 30 -20.96 5.76 -4.15
CA PHE A 30 -19.82 6.65 -3.93
C PHE A 30 -20.28 8.02 -3.41
N ASN A 31 -19.73 8.44 -2.27
CA ASN A 31 -20.01 9.72 -1.67
C ASN A 31 -18.84 10.67 -1.92
N SER A 32 -19.06 11.72 -2.71
CA SER A 32 -18.00 12.68 -3.08
C SER A 32 -17.41 13.45 -1.90
N ARG A 33 -18.11 13.51 -0.75
CA ARG A 33 -17.57 14.13 0.47
C ARG A 33 -16.35 13.40 1.03
N SER A 34 -16.22 12.11 0.74
CA SER A 34 -15.06 11.30 1.14
C SER A 34 -13.73 11.83 0.62
N ILE A 35 -13.71 12.57 -0.50
CA ILE A 35 -12.45 13.07 -1.09
C ILE A 35 -11.79 14.13 -0.18
N ARG A 36 -12.59 14.88 0.58
CA ARG A 36 -12.12 15.96 1.47
C ARG A 36 -12.45 15.65 2.92
N SER A 37 -12.08 14.46 3.35
CA SER A 37 -12.38 14.00 4.70
C SER A 37 -11.20 13.32 5.34
N MET A 38 -11.20 13.20 6.66
CA MET A 38 -10.10 12.52 7.36
C MET A 38 -10.03 11.04 6.98
N GLU A 39 -11.16 10.44 6.66
CA GLU A 39 -11.29 9.04 6.30
C GLU A 39 -10.51 8.67 5.03
N ILE A 40 -10.26 9.61 4.09
CA ILE A 40 -9.41 9.31 2.92
C ILE A 40 -7.94 9.12 3.31
N LYS A 41 -7.49 9.92 4.28
CA LYS A 41 -6.14 9.84 4.83
C LYS A 41 -5.97 8.56 5.63
N GLU A 42 -6.93 8.26 6.49
CA GLU A 42 -6.95 7.02 7.27
C GLU A 42 -7.03 5.79 6.36
N LEU A 43 -7.85 5.84 5.30
CA LEU A 43 -7.94 4.77 4.31
C LEU A 43 -6.58 4.49 3.65
N ALA A 44 -5.81 5.52 3.31
CA ALA A 44 -4.50 5.33 2.72
C ALA A 44 -3.51 4.69 3.70
N GLU A 45 -3.59 5.04 4.98
CA GLU A 45 -2.80 4.41 6.05
C GLU A 45 -3.21 2.96 6.27
N ASP A 46 -4.51 2.67 6.34
CA ASP A 46 -5.03 1.31 6.50
C ASP A 46 -4.62 0.42 5.33
N CYS A 47 -4.76 0.91 4.09
CA CYS A 47 -4.35 0.16 2.90
C CYS A 47 -2.83 -0.09 2.88
N THR A 48 -2.04 0.91 3.27
CA THR A 48 -0.58 0.77 3.39
C THR A 48 -0.22 -0.26 4.47
N ALA A 49 -0.85 -0.20 5.64
CA ALA A 49 -0.64 -1.15 6.73
C ALA A 49 -0.99 -2.59 6.34
N MET A 50 -2.03 -2.80 5.50
CA MET A 50 -2.35 -4.13 4.96
C MET A 50 -1.22 -4.68 4.08
N ILE A 51 -0.58 -3.82 3.27
CA ILE A 51 0.54 -4.19 2.41
C ILE A 51 1.79 -4.45 3.26
N GLU A 52 2.12 -3.55 4.19
CA GLU A 52 3.27 -3.69 5.09
C GLU A 52 3.17 -4.95 5.94
N LYS A 53 1.97 -5.32 6.38
CA LYS A 53 1.72 -6.58 7.08
C LYS A 53 2.02 -7.79 6.19
N ASP A 54 1.49 -7.81 4.97
CA ASP A 54 1.73 -8.91 4.01
C ASP A 54 3.22 -9.05 3.65
N LEU A 55 3.95 -7.93 3.55
CA LEU A 55 5.41 -7.94 3.36
C LEU A 55 6.16 -8.45 4.59
N ARG A 56 5.70 -8.08 5.80
CA ARG A 56 6.28 -8.55 7.06
C ARG A 56 6.12 -10.06 7.23
N ASP A 57 4.91 -10.58 7.03
CA ASP A 57 4.61 -12.00 7.16
C ASP A 57 5.49 -12.83 6.18
N LYS A 58 5.65 -12.36 4.93
CA LYS A 58 6.55 -13.00 3.95
C LYS A 58 8.03 -12.87 4.30
N ALA A 59 8.42 -11.76 4.91
CA ALA A 59 9.79 -11.56 5.38
C ALA A 59 10.11 -12.51 6.54
N GLU A 60 9.17 -12.72 7.45
CA GLU A 60 9.29 -13.70 8.53
C GLU A 60 9.44 -15.13 7.98
N ASP A 61 8.54 -15.54 7.09
CA ASP A 61 8.61 -16.85 6.42
C ASP A 61 9.95 -17.06 5.70
N TYR A 62 10.41 -16.02 4.98
CA TYR A 62 11.69 -16.05 4.28
C TYR A 62 12.85 -16.21 5.28
N LEU A 63 12.94 -15.36 6.30
CA LEU A 63 14.03 -15.41 7.27
C LEU A 63 14.04 -16.73 8.05
N TRP A 64 12.89 -17.22 8.46
CA TRP A 64 12.76 -18.50 9.15
C TRP A 64 13.20 -19.68 8.27
N GLY A 65 12.86 -19.66 6.97
CA GLY A 65 13.26 -20.70 6.03
C GLY A 65 14.78 -20.82 5.82
N TYR A 66 15.53 -19.74 6.04
CA TYR A 66 17.01 -19.72 5.97
C TYR A 66 17.68 -19.77 7.34
N HIS A 67 16.92 -19.73 8.43
CA HIS A 67 17.46 -19.76 9.78
C HIS A 67 18.04 -21.15 10.10
N ASN A 68 19.35 -21.22 10.33
CA ASN A 68 20.02 -22.44 10.76
C ASN A 68 20.62 -22.24 12.17
N PRO A 69 20.02 -22.82 13.22
CA PRO A 69 20.47 -22.64 14.61
C PRO A 69 21.83 -23.30 14.90
N TYR A 70 22.31 -24.18 14.02
CA TYR A 70 23.58 -24.88 14.20
C TYR A 70 24.76 -24.17 13.54
N VAL A 71 24.52 -23.09 12.80
CA VAL A 71 25.57 -22.29 12.16
C VAL A 71 25.86 -21.08 13.04
N TYR A 72 27.04 -21.04 13.63
CA TYR A 72 27.51 -19.89 14.38
C TYR A 72 27.90 -18.77 13.40
N GLN A 73 27.20 -17.64 13.45
CA GLN A 73 27.57 -16.46 12.66
C GLN A 73 28.77 -15.78 13.31
N LYS A 74 29.90 -15.77 12.62
CA LYS A 74 31.08 -15.07 13.11
C LYS A 74 30.92 -13.56 12.91
N PRO A 75 31.39 -12.70 13.83
CA PRO A 75 31.30 -11.26 13.69
C PRO A 75 31.93 -10.74 12.38
N GLU A 76 32.98 -11.39 11.88
CA GLU A 76 33.65 -11.02 10.63
C GLU A 76 32.78 -11.27 9.37
N GLU A 77 31.78 -12.14 9.46
CA GLU A 77 30.83 -12.45 8.39
C GLU A 77 29.65 -11.47 8.35
N VAL A 78 29.43 -10.72 9.44
CA VAL A 78 28.39 -9.69 9.54
C VAL A 78 28.91 -8.42 8.88
N GLN A 79 28.48 -8.15 7.64
CA GLN A 79 28.76 -6.87 7.00
C GLN A 79 27.76 -5.82 7.53
N PRO A 80 28.18 -4.80 8.30
CA PRO A 80 27.32 -3.70 8.69
C PRO A 80 27.09 -2.80 7.47
N LYS A 81 26.18 -3.22 6.58
CA LYS A 81 25.72 -2.36 5.48
C LYS A 81 24.59 -1.50 5.98
N ASN A 82 24.68 -0.19 5.72
CA ASN A 82 23.55 0.68 5.91
C ASN A 82 22.50 0.36 4.83
N VAL A 83 21.44 -0.33 5.21
CA VAL A 83 20.39 -0.74 4.28
C VAL A 83 19.65 0.47 3.70
N PHE A 84 19.73 1.67 4.29
CA PHE A 84 19.02 2.87 3.82
C PHE A 84 19.84 3.73 2.84
N GLU A 85 21.08 3.34 2.49
CA GLU A 85 21.85 4.07 1.47
C GLU A 85 21.20 4.05 0.08
N ASN A 86 20.49 2.97 -0.25
CA ASN A 86 19.70 2.83 -1.48
C ASN A 86 18.27 2.42 -1.11
N GLU A 87 17.46 3.41 -0.75
CA GLU A 87 16.11 3.17 -0.26
C GLU A 87 15.14 2.77 -1.38
N ASP A 88 14.55 1.58 -1.27
CA ASP A 88 13.43 1.16 -2.10
C ASP A 88 12.15 1.76 -1.53
N MET A 89 11.69 2.85 -2.13
CA MET A 89 10.49 3.57 -1.69
C MET A 89 9.26 3.01 -2.37
N PHE A 90 8.36 2.46 -1.57
CA PHE A 90 7.03 2.09 -2.02
C PHE A 90 6.08 3.29 -1.91
N ALA A 91 5.08 3.34 -2.77
CA ALA A 91 4.00 4.32 -2.66
C ALA A 91 2.66 3.70 -3.00
N PHE A 92 1.68 3.92 -2.14
CA PHE A 92 0.29 3.57 -2.38
C PHE A 92 -0.48 4.82 -2.78
N GLU A 93 -1.22 4.74 -3.89
CA GLU A 93 -1.99 5.84 -4.44
C GLU A 93 -3.42 5.41 -4.76
N ILE A 94 -4.39 6.25 -4.42
CA ILE A 94 -5.78 6.11 -4.84
C ILE A 94 -6.08 7.23 -5.84
N LYS A 95 -6.64 6.88 -7.00
CA LYS A 95 -7.13 7.85 -7.99
C LYS A 95 -8.63 7.69 -8.22
N ILE A 96 -9.29 8.83 -8.37
CA ILE A 96 -10.70 8.95 -8.74
C ILE A 96 -10.78 9.88 -9.95
N ASP A 97 -11.42 9.45 -11.02
CA ASP A 97 -11.53 10.24 -12.26
C ASP A 97 -10.14 10.70 -12.76
N LYS A 98 -9.13 9.81 -12.67
CA LYS A 98 -7.70 10.05 -13.02
C LYS A 98 -6.98 11.09 -12.15
N ARG A 99 -7.61 11.60 -11.09
CA ARG A 99 -7.01 12.52 -10.12
C ARG A 99 -6.55 11.77 -8.88
N SER A 100 -5.33 12.04 -8.44
CA SER A 100 -4.81 11.52 -7.17
C SER A 100 -5.60 12.14 -6.02
N VAL A 101 -6.22 11.29 -5.20
CA VAL A 101 -6.96 11.72 -4.00
C VAL A 101 -6.26 11.35 -2.72
N ALA A 102 -5.43 10.30 -2.75
CA ALA A 102 -4.63 9.88 -1.62
C ALA A 102 -3.30 9.31 -2.11
N TYR A 103 -2.22 9.65 -1.40
CA TYR A 103 -0.88 9.19 -1.71
C TYR A 103 -0.11 8.97 -0.41
N LYS A 104 0.43 7.77 -0.22
CA LYS A 104 1.18 7.41 0.98
C LYS A 104 2.47 6.65 0.60
N PRO A 105 3.65 7.28 0.78
CA PRO A 105 4.92 6.57 0.66
C PRO A 105 5.28 5.83 1.96
N PHE A 106 5.99 4.72 1.81
CA PHE A 106 6.59 3.94 2.89
C PHE A 106 7.90 3.26 2.43
N SER A 107 8.79 3.01 3.38
CA SER A 107 10.09 2.39 3.08
C SER A 107 9.96 0.89 2.96
N GLY A 108 10.47 0.33 1.86
CA GLY A 108 10.60 -1.10 1.68
C GLY A 108 11.76 -1.70 2.45
N ASN A 109 12.76 -0.91 2.86
CA ASN A 109 14.07 -1.44 3.25
C ASN A 109 14.08 -2.22 4.56
N PHE A 110 12.99 -2.17 5.31
CA PHE A 110 12.70 -3.06 6.43
C PHE A 110 12.55 -4.54 6.02
N TYR A 111 12.29 -4.82 4.74
CA TYR A 111 12.08 -6.18 4.22
C TYR A 111 13.29 -6.65 3.40
N PRO A 112 13.63 -7.96 3.39
CA PRO A 112 14.72 -8.48 2.56
C PRO A 112 14.50 -8.20 1.06
N PRO A 113 15.56 -7.93 0.26
CA PRO A 113 15.42 -7.60 -1.16
C PRO A 113 14.63 -8.63 -1.97
N LYS A 114 14.78 -9.93 -1.65
CA LYS A 114 14.03 -11.00 -2.31
C LYS A 114 12.51 -10.84 -2.13
N VAL A 115 12.07 -10.39 -0.95
CA VAL A 115 10.65 -10.14 -0.65
C VAL A 115 10.19 -8.85 -1.34
N ARG A 116 11.00 -7.79 -1.31
CA ARG A 116 10.70 -6.47 -1.90
C ARG A 116 10.55 -6.45 -3.43
N TYR A 117 11.25 -7.33 -4.15
CA TYR A 117 11.14 -7.37 -5.61
C TYR A 117 10.20 -8.46 -6.11
N THR A 118 9.86 -9.45 -5.28
CA THR A 118 8.88 -10.48 -5.64
C THR A 118 7.43 -10.04 -5.38
N VAL A 119 7.23 -9.08 -4.46
CA VAL A 119 5.95 -8.47 -4.02
C VAL A 119 4.70 -9.04 -4.69
N ASP A 120 4.19 -10.12 -4.11
CA ASP A 120 2.95 -10.76 -4.56
C ASP A 120 1.76 -10.35 -3.69
N ILE A 121 1.17 -9.20 -3.94
CA ILE A 121 0.01 -8.71 -3.18
C ILE A 121 -1.34 -9.27 -3.68
N ARG A 122 -1.36 -10.27 -4.56
CA ARG A 122 -2.61 -10.75 -5.20
C ARG A 122 -3.69 -11.14 -4.20
N LYS A 123 -3.30 -11.72 -3.06
CA LYS A 123 -4.20 -12.10 -1.97
C LYS A 123 -4.73 -10.90 -1.17
N THR A 124 -3.99 -9.80 -1.17
CA THR A 124 -4.30 -8.56 -0.43
C THR A 124 -5.17 -7.61 -1.26
N ILE A 125 -5.08 -7.66 -2.59
CA ILE A 125 -5.86 -6.82 -3.51
C ILE A 125 -7.38 -6.82 -3.21
N PRO A 126 -8.06 -7.96 -3.03
CA PRO A 126 -9.50 -7.95 -2.74
C PRO A 126 -9.84 -7.28 -1.40
N LYS A 127 -8.94 -7.37 -0.41
CA LYS A 127 -9.12 -6.75 0.90
C LYS A 127 -9.00 -5.23 0.81
N ILE A 128 -7.99 -4.75 0.08
CA ILE A 128 -7.78 -3.32 -0.20
C ILE A 128 -9.00 -2.74 -0.93
N ILE A 129 -9.46 -3.39 -2.01
CA ILE A 129 -10.64 -2.93 -2.77
C ILE A 129 -11.87 -2.86 -1.85
N ARG A 130 -12.08 -3.87 -1.01
CA ARG A 130 -13.21 -3.90 -0.08
C ARG A 130 -13.15 -2.77 0.94
N GLU A 131 -11.97 -2.45 1.47
CA GLU A 131 -11.83 -1.35 2.43
C GLU A 131 -12.06 0.00 1.75
N ILE A 132 -11.51 0.21 0.54
CA ILE A 132 -11.77 1.42 -0.24
C ILE A 132 -13.26 1.57 -0.53
N GLN A 133 -13.93 0.50 -0.99
CA GLN A 133 -15.37 0.52 -1.25
C GLN A 133 -16.17 0.86 0.00
N LYS A 134 -15.84 0.24 1.13
CA LYS A 134 -16.50 0.49 2.42
C LYS A 134 -16.33 1.94 2.85
N THR A 135 -15.12 2.48 2.77
CA THR A 135 -14.82 3.84 3.23
C THR A 135 -15.36 4.91 2.30
N LEU A 136 -15.36 4.72 0.98
CA LEU A 136 -15.87 5.71 0.02
C LEU A 136 -17.40 5.67 -0.19
N SER A 137 -18.09 4.69 0.40
CA SER A 137 -19.55 4.53 0.35
C SER A 137 -20.24 4.86 1.68
N GLN A 138 -19.54 5.47 2.63
CA GLN A 138 -20.13 5.86 3.92
C GLN A 138 -21.11 7.02 3.75
N LYS A 139 -22.07 7.12 4.68
CA LYS A 139 -23.09 8.18 4.64
C LYS A 139 -22.61 9.50 5.23
N LYS A 140 -21.67 9.44 6.18
CA LYS A 140 -21.16 10.58 6.95
C LYS A 140 -19.63 10.55 6.89
N TYR A 141 -19.04 11.74 6.87
CA TYR A 141 -17.60 11.94 6.82
C TYR A 141 -17.21 13.12 7.71
N GLU A 142 -16.05 13.00 8.36
CA GLU A 142 -15.42 14.08 9.10
C GLU A 142 -14.62 14.96 8.15
N THR A 143 -15.21 16.13 7.85
CA THR A 143 -14.66 17.14 6.93
C THR A 143 -14.01 18.30 7.67
N LYS A 144 -13.82 18.16 8.99
CA LYS A 144 -13.20 19.17 9.84
C LYS A 144 -11.92 18.62 10.46
N TYR A 145 -10.88 19.44 10.50
CA TYR A 145 -9.67 19.18 11.25
C TYR A 145 -9.29 20.44 12.01
N LEU A 146 -9.20 20.36 13.35
CA LEU A 146 -8.88 21.50 14.22
C LEU A 146 -9.73 22.75 13.88
N ASP A 147 -11.04 22.55 13.73
CA ASP A 147 -12.05 23.56 13.36
C ASP A 147 -11.94 24.17 11.94
N GLN A 148 -10.99 23.71 11.12
CA GLN A 148 -10.91 24.08 9.70
C GLN A 148 -11.62 23.04 8.82
N VAL A 149 -12.38 23.50 7.82
CA VAL A 149 -13.04 22.63 6.83
C VAL A 149 -12.04 22.24 5.75
N LEU A 150 -11.93 20.94 5.49
CA LEU A 150 -11.05 20.32 4.48
C LEU A 150 -11.55 20.48 3.04
#